data_AF-A0A090WIU2-F1
#
_entry.id   AF-A0A090WIU2-F1
#
_cell.length_a   1.000
_cell.length_b   1.000
_cell.length_c   1.000
_cell.angle_alpha   90.00
_cell.angle_beta   90.00
_cell.angle_gamma   90.00
#
_symmetry.space_group_name_H-M   'P 1'
#
loop_
_entity.id
_entity.type
_entity.pdbx_description
1 polymer ?
#
loop_
_entity_poly.entity_id
_entity_poly.type
_entity_poly.pdbx_seq_one_letter_code
_entity_poly.pdbx_strand_id
1 'polypeptide(L)'
;MASFAFHIMGKCKKWNDDDVWQLSASVAYYTILALPGLLVIMINIVGAVWDTEIATGRLTSSLTSLIGYDSAESINGILQAASRDSDSWFAKIVGISTLVFAATGVFYQLQLSLNKIWKLKINPKTPWWKIITDRVKSFGFILVLGFLILISFILSAVIGVLQDWIQVHIADYLGQLA
;
A
#
# COMPACT_ATOMS: atom_id res chain seq x y z
N MET A 1 -27.14 26.66 16.23
CA MET A 1 -27.21 25.35 15.53
C MET A 1 -27.41 25.46 14.02
N ALA A 2 -28.31 26.31 13.50
CA ALA A 2 -28.59 26.40 12.05
C ALA A 2 -27.39 26.74 11.14
N SER A 3 -26.46 27.60 11.60
CA SER A 3 -25.26 27.98 10.83
C SER A 3 -24.28 26.82 10.60
N PHE A 4 -24.17 25.90 11.56
CA PHE A 4 -23.32 24.72 11.45
C PHE A 4 -23.89 23.71 10.43
N ALA A 5 -25.22 23.49 10.48
CA ALA A 5 -25.91 22.63 9.52
C ALA A 5 -25.76 23.13 8.08
N PHE A 6 -25.85 24.45 7.87
CA PHE A 6 -25.65 25.05 6.55
C PHE A 6 -24.21 24.86 6.01
N HIS A 7 -23.21 24.95 6.89
CA HIS A 7 -21.81 24.68 6.52
C HIS A 7 -21.58 23.20 6.15
N ILE A 8 -22.14 22.27 6.91
CA ILE A 8 -22.03 20.83 6.63
C ILE A 8 -22.69 20.50 5.30
N MET A 9 -23.91 21.00 5.05
CA MET A 9 -24.61 20.81 3.77
C MET A 9 -23.83 21.41 2.59
N GLY A 10 -23.22 22.59 2.77
CA GLY A 10 -22.36 23.21 1.77
C GLY A 10 -21.11 22.38 1.44
N LYS A 11 -20.49 21.75 2.46
CA LYS A 11 -19.34 20.85 2.25
C LYS A 11 -19.74 19.53 1.60
N CYS A 12 -20.85 18.92 1.99
CA CYS A 12 -21.36 17.70 1.36
C CYS A 12 -21.70 17.92 -0.12
N LYS A 13 -22.28 19.08 -0.46
CA LYS A 13 -22.56 19.42 -1.85
C LYS A 13 -21.28 19.56 -2.68
N LYS A 14 -20.27 20.26 -2.16
CA LYS A 14 -18.93 20.34 -2.79
C LYS A 14 -18.25 18.97 -2.93
N TRP A 15 -18.38 18.11 -1.93
CA TRP A 15 -17.82 16.75 -1.96
C TRP A 15 -18.41 15.94 -3.11
N ASN A 16 -19.72 16.06 -3.34
CA ASN A 16 -20.39 15.40 -4.44
C ASN A 16 -20.01 16.03 -5.80
N ASP A 17 -19.94 17.37 -5.88
CA ASP A 17 -19.54 18.09 -7.09
C ASP A 17 -18.09 17.79 -7.52
N ASP A 18 -17.20 17.42 -6.59
CA ASP A 18 -15.80 17.11 -6.86
C ASP A 18 -15.57 15.61 -7.24
N ASP A 19 -16.64 14.84 -7.50
CA ASP A 19 -16.63 13.40 -7.86
C ASP A 19 -15.81 12.52 -6.89
N VAL A 20 -15.73 12.93 -5.62
CA VAL A 20 -14.85 12.29 -4.64
C VAL A 20 -15.22 10.81 -4.46
N TRP A 21 -16.48 10.44 -4.61
CA TRP A 21 -16.94 9.04 -4.60
C TRP A 21 -16.33 8.22 -5.74
N GLN A 22 -16.37 8.72 -6.97
CA GLN A 22 -15.80 8.04 -8.13
C GLN A 22 -14.28 7.92 -8.00
N LEU A 23 -13.61 8.96 -7.51
CA LEU A 23 -12.17 8.93 -7.22
C LEU A 23 -11.84 7.88 -6.18
N SER A 24 -12.55 7.88 -5.05
CA SER A 24 -12.31 6.94 -3.95
C SER A 24 -12.55 5.50 -4.38
N ALA A 25 -13.61 5.27 -5.16
CA ALA A 25 -13.91 3.97 -5.76
C ALA A 25 -12.81 3.52 -6.73
N SER A 26 -12.30 4.43 -7.58
CA SER A 26 -11.21 4.10 -8.50
C SER A 26 -9.94 3.72 -7.74
N VAL A 27 -9.56 4.48 -6.71
CA VAL A 27 -8.36 4.19 -5.89
C VAL A 27 -8.50 2.85 -5.18
N ALA A 28 -9.67 2.57 -4.58
CA ALA A 28 -9.93 1.28 -3.94
C ALA A 28 -9.85 0.11 -4.95
N TYR A 29 -10.47 0.25 -6.12
CA TYR A 29 -10.47 -0.77 -7.16
C TYR A 29 -9.06 -1.09 -7.66
N TYR A 30 -8.28 -0.06 -7.99
CA TYR A 30 -6.89 -0.23 -8.41
C TYR A 30 -6.01 -0.81 -7.29
N THR A 31 -6.24 -0.44 -6.03
CA THR A 31 -5.50 -0.98 -4.88
C THR A 31 -5.77 -2.47 -4.68
N ILE A 32 -7.04 -2.87 -4.68
CA ILE A 32 -7.44 -4.28 -4.52
C ILE A 32 -6.87 -5.13 -5.66
N LEU A 33 -6.94 -4.65 -6.91
CA LEU A 33 -6.39 -5.37 -8.05
C LEU A 33 -4.86 -5.43 -8.07
N ALA A 34 -4.18 -4.43 -7.52
CA ALA A 34 -2.72 -4.42 -7.40
C ALA A 34 -2.20 -5.25 -6.22
N LEU A 35 -3.04 -5.49 -5.20
CA LEU A 35 -2.66 -6.15 -3.94
C LEU A 35 -1.94 -7.49 -4.16
N PRO A 36 -2.44 -8.44 -4.97
CA PRO A 36 -1.78 -9.73 -5.10
C PRO A 36 -0.38 -9.60 -5.72
N GLY A 37 -0.24 -8.73 -6.71
CA GLY A 37 1.04 -8.45 -7.35
C GLY A 37 2.07 -7.82 -6.41
N LEU A 38 1.62 -6.90 -5.56
CA LEU A 38 2.46 -6.30 -4.52
C LEU A 38 2.94 -7.35 -3.51
N LEU A 39 2.06 -8.25 -3.08
CA LEU A 39 2.40 -9.31 -2.11
C LEU A 39 3.42 -10.29 -2.67
N VAL A 40 3.32 -10.65 -3.96
CA VAL A 40 4.31 -11.49 -4.64
C VAL A 40 5.69 -10.84 -4.60
N ILE A 41 5.80 -9.54 -4.91
CA ILE A 41 7.08 -8.81 -4.84
C ILE A 41 7.61 -8.82 -3.41
N MET A 42 6.76 -8.53 -2.44
CA MET A 42 7.15 -8.47 -1.04
C MET A 42 7.68 -9.81 -0.53
N ILE A 43 7.01 -10.92 -0.88
CA ILE A 43 7.45 -12.27 -0.53
C ILE A 43 8.75 -12.64 -1.25
N ASN A 44 8.96 -12.22 -2.50
CA ASN A 44 10.24 -12.46 -3.18
C ASN A 44 11.40 -11.70 -2.53
N ILE A 45 11.18 -10.43 -2.13
CA ILE A 45 12.22 -9.63 -1.46
C ILE A 45 12.54 -10.18 -0.07
N VAL A 46 11.51 -10.49 0.73
CA VAL A 46 11.69 -11.07 2.07
C VAL A 46 12.24 -12.49 1.97
N GLY A 47 11.71 -13.28 1.03
CA GLY A 47 12.11 -14.64 0.67
C GLY A 47 13.59 -14.78 0.31
N ALA A 48 14.14 -13.75 -0.34
CA ALA A 48 15.56 -13.70 -0.68
C ALA A 48 16.48 -13.57 0.56
N VAL A 49 15.94 -13.14 1.71
CA VAL A 49 16.68 -12.95 2.97
C VAL A 49 16.31 -14.03 4.00
N TRP A 50 15.02 -14.34 4.11
CA TRP A 50 14.43 -15.36 4.97
C TRP A 50 13.57 -16.26 4.10
N ASP A 51 13.87 -17.56 4.03
CA ASP A 51 13.21 -18.56 3.19
C ASP A 51 11.73 -18.24 2.82
N THR A 52 11.40 -18.33 1.53
CA THR A 52 10.09 -17.99 0.96
C THR A 52 8.90 -18.65 1.67
N GLU A 53 9.07 -19.85 2.21
CA GLU A 53 7.99 -20.57 2.90
C GLU A 53 7.66 -19.89 4.25
N ILE A 54 8.69 -19.44 4.97
CA ILE A 54 8.55 -18.70 6.24
C ILE A 54 7.88 -17.34 5.98
N ALA A 55 8.30 -16.63 4.94
CA ALA A 55 7.74 -15.33 4.56
C ALA A 55 6.23 -15.43 4.24
N THR A 56 5.85 -16.45 3.46
CA THR A 56 4.46 -16.67 3.05
C THR A 56 3.57 -17.06 4.23
N GLY A 57 4.06 -17.94 5.12
CA GLY A 57 3.32 -18.36 6.32
C GLY A 57 3.05 -17.22 7.29
N ARG A 58 4.06 -16.39 7.60
CA ARG A 58 3.91 -15.23 8.49
C ARG A 58 2.95 -14.18 7.92
N LEU A 59 3.04 -13.92 6.61
CA LEU A 59 2.18 -12.95 5.94
C LEU A 59 0.71 -13.41 5.95
N THR A 60 0.47 -14.69 5.63
CA THR A 60 -0.89 -15.25 5.60
C THR A 60 -1.51 -15.22 7.00
N SER A 61 -0.76 -15.61 8.04
CA SER A 61 -1.23 -15.53 9.44
C SER A 61 -1.59 -14.09 9.85
N SER A 62 -0.77 -13.11 9.45
CA SER A 62 -1.03 -11.69 9.72
C SER A 62 -2.25 -11.16 8.96
N LEU A 63 -2.47 -11.61 7.72
CA LEU A 63 -3.66 -11.25 6.95
C LEU A 63 -4.93 -11.86 7.56
N THR A 64 -4.88 -13.12 7.98
CA THR A 64 -6.01 -13.80 8.63
C THR A 64 -6.48 -13.04 9.89
N SER A 65 -5.56 -12.49 10.69
CA SER A 65 -5.92 -11.73 11.89
C SER A 65 -6.51 -10.35 11.60
N LEU A 66 -6.18 -9.75 10.45
CA LEU A 66 -6.62 -8.40 10.07
C LEU A 66 -7.93 -8.39 9.28
N ILE A 67 -8.10 -9.30 8.32
CA ILE A 67 -9.20 -9.28 7.33
C ILE A 67 -10.03 -10.58 7.33
N GLY A 68 -9.76 -11.51 8.24
CA GLY A 68 -10.47 -12.78 8.38
C GLY A 68 -9.95 -13.89 7.46
N TYR A 69 -10.32 -15.13 7.80
CA TYR A 69 -9.83 -16.35 7.14
C TYR A 69 -10.17 -16.39 5.64
N ASP A 70 -11.42 -16.16 5.26
CA ASP A 70 -11.89 -16.30 3.87
C ASP A 70 -11.15 -15.35 2.91
N SER A 71 -10.90 -14.11 3.35
CA SER A 71 -10.17 -13.10 2.59
C SER A 71 -8.69 -13.45 2.46
N ALA A 72 -8.09 -13.95 3.55
CA ALA A 72 -6.69 -14.35 3.58
C ALA A 72 -6.43 -15.61 2.75
N GLU A 73 -7.36 -16.57 2.75
CA GLU A 73 -7.29 -17.79 1.94
C GLU A 73 -7.35 -17.48 0.44
N SER A 74 -8.21 -16.55 0.04
CA SER A 74 -8.28 -16.07 -1.35
C SER A 74 -6.94 -15.48 -1.82
N ILE A 75 -6.32 -14.66 -0.96
CA ILE A 75 -5.00 -14.08 -1.24
C ILE A 75 -3.91 -15.16 -1.30
N ASN A 76 -3.94 -16.14 -0.40
CA ASN A 76 -3.01 -17.26 -0.37
C ASN A 76 -3.11 -18.11 -1.65
N GLY A 77 -4.33 -18.35 -2.15
CA GLY A 77 -4.55 -19.04 -3.43
C GLY A 77 -3.90 -18.31 -4.62
N ILE A 78 -4.02 -16.98 -4.66
CA ILE A 78 -3.37 -16.16 -5.71
C ILE A 78 -1.85 -16.22 -5.56
N LEU A 79 -1.33 -16.18 -4.34
CA LEU A 79 0.10 -16.29 -4.05
C LEU A 79 0.66 -17.66 -4.45
N GLN A 80 0.00 -18.76 -4.12
CA GLN A 80 0.41 -20.10 -4.53
C GLN A 80 0.37 -20.28 -6.05
N ALA A 81 -0.60 -19.67 -6.72
CA ALA A 81 -0.65 -19.66 -8.18
C ALA A 81 0.50 -18.85 -8.80
N ALA A 82 0.92 -17.75 -8.17
CA ALA A 82 2.05 -16.94 -8.61
C ALA A 82 3.41 -17.58 -8.29
N SER A 83 3.52 -18.33 -7.20
CA SER A 83 4.73 -19.06 -6.78
C SER A 83 4.90 -20.41 -7.48
N ARG A 84 3.85 -20.93 -8.13
CA ARG A 84 3.93 -22.16 -8.91
C ARG A 84 4.90 -21.95 -10.08
N ASP A 85 6.06 -22.60 -9.94
CA ASP A 85 7.18 -22.69 -10.86
C ASP A 85 6.88 -22.26 -12.29
N SER A 86 7.31 -21.04 -12.60
CA SER A 86 7.67 -20.68 -13.96
C SER A 86 9.14 -20.34 -13.97
N ASP A 87 9.97 -21.39 -13.98
CA ASP A 87 11.43 -21.29 -14.16
C ASP A 87 11.83 -20.74 -15.55
N SER A 88 10.83 -20.38 -16.36
CA SER A 88 10.98 -19.59 -17.56
C SER A 88 11.41 -18.16 -17.22
N TRP A 89 12.68 -17.84 -17.49
CA TRP A 89 13.23 -16.48 -17.48
C TRP A 89 12.30 -15.46 -18.16
N PHE A 90 11.60 -15.87 -19.22
CA PHE A 90 10.64 -15.03 -19.94
C PHE A 90 9.40 -14.68 -19.10
N ALA A 91 8.87 -15.65 -18.34
CA ALA A 91 7.74 -15.43 -17.44
C ALA A 91 8.09 -14.46 -16.30
N LYS A 92 9.31 -14.55 -15.75
CA LYS A 92 9.81 -13.61 -14.72
C LYS A 92 9.85 -12.18 -15.25
N ILE A 93 10.38 -11.95 -16.47
CA ILE A 93 10.43 -10.61 -17.09
C ILE A 93 9.03 -10.05 -17.33
N VAL A 94 8.13 -10.86 -17.89
CA VAL A 94 6.74 -10.42 -18.18
C VAL A 94 5.98 -10.14 -16.89
N GLY A 95 6.15 -10.98 -15.87
CA GLY A 95 5.57 -10.78 -14.54
C GLY A 95 6.02 -9.46 -13.91
N ILE A 96 7.34 -9.24 -13.82
CA ILE A 96 7.91 -7.99 -13.29
C ILE A 96 7.40 -6.79 -14.08
N SER A 97 7.40 -6.86 -15.42
CA SER A 97 6.96 -5.75 -16.27
C SER A 97 5.47 -5.42 -16.08
N THR A 98 4.62 -6.45 -16.01
CA THR A 98 3.17 -6.31 -15.78
C THR A 98 2.90 -5.72 -14.40
N LEU A 99 3.66 -6.13 -13.39
CA LEU A 99 3.56 -5.62 -12.03
C LEU A 99 3.99 -4.17 -11.93
N VAL A 100 5.13 -3.81 -12.52
CA VAL A 100 5.60 -2.41 -12.59
C VAL A 100 4.55 -1.55 -13.29
N PHE A 101 3.93 -2.05 -14.36
CA PHE A 101 2.87 -1.36 -15.08
C PHE A 101 1.63 -1.16 -14.20
N ALA A 102 1.17 -2.20 -13.51
CA ALA A 102 0.03 -2.14 -12.60
C ALA A 102 0.28 -1.16 -11.44
N ALA A 103 1.43 -1.25 -10.78
CA ALA A 103 1.83 -0.35 -9.71
C ALA A 103 1.87 1.11 -10.19
N THR A 104 2.49 1.36 -11.36
CA THR A 104 2.54 2.69 -11.96
C THR A 104 1.13 3.23 -12.26
N GLY A 105 0.22 2.38 -12.75
CA GLY A 105 -1.18 2.73 -12.96
C GLY A 105 -1.91 3.18 -11.69
N VAL A 106 -1.71 2.46 -10.57
CA VAL A 106 -2.28 2.83 -9.26
C VAL A 106 -1.74 4.19 -8.79
N PHE A 107 -0.42 4.40 -8.86
CA PHE A 107 0.20 5.68 -8.49
C PHE A 107 -0.28 6.83 -9.37
N TYR A 108 -0.43 6.59 -10.67
CA TYR A 108 -0.96 7.58 -11.61
C TYR A 108 -2.40 7.97 -11.26
N GLN A 109 -3.25 6.99 -10.96
CA GLN A 109 -4.63 7.24 -10.54
C GLN A 109 -4.71 7.98 -9.21
N LEU A 110 -3.84 7.64 -8.25
CA LEU A 110 -3.73 8.35 -6.97
C LEU A 110 -3.35 9.83 -7.21
N GLN A 111 -2.35 10.09 -8.06
CA GLN A 111 -1.94 11.45 -8.42
C GLN A 111 -3.07 12.23 -9.09
N LEU A 112 -3.77 11.63 -10.06
CA LEU A 112 -4.94 12.23 -10.70
C LEU A 112 -6.02 12.57 -9.68
N SER A 113 -6.28 11.65 -8.76
CA SER A 113 -7.29 11.81 -7.72
C SER A 113 -6.96 12.99 -6.80
N LEU A 114 -5.73 13.03 -6.30
CA LEU A 114 -5.24 14.14 -5.47
C LEU A 114 -5.24 15.48 -6.21
N ASN A 115 -4.79 15.49 -7.48
CA ASN A 115 -4.78 16.70 -8.30
C ASN A 115 -6.18 17.26 -8.53
N LYS A 116 -7.18 16.39 -8.71
CA LYS A 116 -8.59 16.78 -8.87
C LYS A 116 -9.18 17.31 -7.55
N ILE A 117 -8.94 16.64 -6.42
CA ILE A 117 -9.36 17.10 -5.08
C ILE A 117 -8.77 18.48 -4.76
N TRP A 118 -7.48 18.69 -5.05
CA TRP A 118 -6.81 19.98 -4.85
C TRP A 118 -7.09 21.01 -5.94
N LYS A 119 -7.96 20.72 -6.92
CA LYS A 119 -8.36 21.64 -7.99
C LYS A 119 -7.17 22.27 -8.71
N LEU A 120 -6.11 21.49 -8.91
CA LEU A 120 -4.94 21.91 -9.68
C LEU A 120 -5.35 22.01 -11.15
N LYS A 121 -5.79 23.21 -11.55
CA LYS A 121 -6.12 23.52 -12.95
C LYS A 121 -4.83 23.58 -13.75
N ILE A 122 -4.61 22.58 -14.61
CA ILE A 122 -3.58 22.65 -15.65
C ILE A 122 -4.01 23.74 -16.62
N ASN A 123 -3.44 24.93 -16.46
CA ASN A 123 -3.77 26.05 -17.32
C ASN A 123 -3.02 25.84 -18.66
N PRO A 124 -3.68 25.78 -19.82
CA PRO A 124 -3.02 25.45 -21.09
C PRO A 124 -1.92 26.44 -21.52
N LYS A 125 -1.79 27.58 -20.83
CA LYS A 125 -0.74 28.60 -21.02
C LYS A 125 0.43 28.49 -20.02
N THR A 126 0.51 27.46 -19.16
CA THR A 126 1.65 27.32 -18.25
C THR A 126 2.93 26.99 -19.02
N PRO A 127 4.03 27.75 -18.79
CA PRO A 127 5.31 27.44 -19.41
C PRO A 127 5.78 26.04 -18.97
N TRP A 128 6.40 25.30 -19.88
CA TRP A 128 6.85 23.92 -19.68
C TRP A 128 7.70 23.75 -18.40
N TRP A 129 8.50 24.75 -18.03
CA TRP A 129 9.31 24.76 -16.81
C TRP A 129 8.47 24.76 -15.52
N LYS A 130 7.28 25.38 -15.54
CA LYS A 130 6.35 25.40 -14.41
C LYS A 130 5.69 24.03 -14.22
N ILE A 131 5.41 23.33 -15.32
CA ILE A 131 4.91 21.95 -15.29
C ILE A 131 5.94 21.02 -14.65
N ILE A 132 7.22 21.15 -15.00
CA ILE A 132 8.30 20.36 -14.38
C ILE A 132 8.42 20.67 -12.88
N THR A 133 8.43 21.95 -12.51
CA THR A 133 8.54 22.36 -11.10
C THR A 133 7.36 21.87 -10.26
N ASP A 134 6.13 21.92 -10.77
CA ASP A 134 4.95 21.42 -10.07
C ASP A 134 4.96 19.89 -9.96
N ARG A 135 5.45 19.18 -11.00
CA ARG A 135 5.66 17.71 -10.94
C ARG A 135 6.70 17.33 -9.88
N VAL A 136 7.82 18.06 -9.79
CA VAL A 136 8.87 17.83 -8.79
C VAL A 136 8.36 18.06 -7.37
N LYS A 137 7.54 19.10 -7.15
CA LYS A 137 6.92 19.34 -5.83
C LYS A 137 5.94 18.23 -5.44
N SER A 138 5.06 17.82 -6.34
CA SER A 138 4.13 16.70 -6.08
C SER A 138 4.88 15.38 -5.85
N PHE A 139 5.93 15.13 -6.62
CA PHE A 139 6.80 13.98 -6.43
C PHE A 139 7.50 14.02 -5.07
N GLY A 140 8.03 15.18 -4.67
CA GLY A 140 8.60 15.40 -3.34
C GLY A 140 7.61 15.11 -2.22
N PHE A 141 6.35 15.54 -2.34
CA PHE A 141 5.31 15.27 -1.34
C PHE A 141 5.01 13.76 -1.22
N ILE A 142 4.91 13.05 -2.35
CA ILE A 142 4.72 11.59 -2.38
C ILE A 142 5.93 10.87 -1.76
N LEU A 143 7.14 11.33 -2.06
CA LEU A 143 8.38 10.75 -1.54
C LEU A 143 8.48 10.91 -0.03
N VAL A 144 8.10 12.08 0.52
CA VAL A 144 8.02 12.31 1.96
C VAL A 144 6.99 11.38 2.61
N LEU A 145 5.79 11.23 2.02
CA LEU A 145 4.77 10.32 2.54
C LEU A 145 5.24 8.85 2.52
N GLY A 146 5.82 8.40 1.41
CA GLY A 146 6.37 7.05 1.29
C GLY A 146 7.49 6.79 2.29
N PHE A 147 8.37 7.78 2.49
CA PHE A 147 9.43 7.71 3.49
C PHE A 147 8.88 7.61 4.92
N LEU A 148 7.82 8.37 5.24
CA LEU A 148 7.14 8.28 6.53
C LEU A 148 6.54 6.89 6.79
N ILE A 149 5.92 6.29 5.76
CA ILE A 149 5.39 4.92 5.83
C ILE A 149 6.51 3.90 6.06
N LEU A 150 7.63 4.04 5.34
CA LEU A 150 8.80 3.17 5.52
C LEU A 150 9.37 3.26 6.93
N ILE A 151 9.52 4.47 7.47
CA ILE A 151 9.95 4.68 8.86
C ILE A 151 8.98 3.99 9.82
N SER A 152 7.68 4.16 9.63
CA SER A 152 6.66 3.51 10.47
C SER A 152 6.80 1.98 10.43
N PHE A 153 7.03 1.41 9.25
CA PHE A 153 7.22 -0.03 9.10
C PHE A 153 8.48 -0.53 9.80
N ILE A 154 9.60 0.17 9.65
CA ILE A 154 10.87 -0.16 10.33
C ILE A 154 10.67 -0.11 11.85
N LEU A 155 10.01 0.93 12.37
CA LEU A 155 9.67 1.04 13.79
C LEU A 155 8.82 -0.15 14.25
N SER A 156 7.78 -0.52 13.51
CA SER A 156 6.95 -1.69 13.83
C SER A 156 7.75 -3.00 13.84
N ALA A 157 8.66 -3.20 12.88
CA ALA A 157 9.52 -4.37 12.83
C ALA A 157 10.49 -4.42 14.03
N VAL A 158 11.12 -3.29 14.37
CA VAL A 158 12.01 -3.18 15.54
C VAL A 158 11.26 -3.46 16.84
N ILE A 159 10.05 -2.90 16.99
CA ILE A 159 9.20 -3.15 18.17
C ILE A 159 8.83 -4.64 18.26
N GLY A 160 8.47 -5.26 17.14
CA GLY A 160 8.15 -6.70 17.10
C GLY A 160 9.33 -7.56 17.56
N VAL A 161 10.55 -7.28 17.07
CA VAL A 161 11.76 -7.98 17.49
C VAL A 161 12.06 -7.77 18.98
N LEU A 162 11.91 -6.55 19.48
CA LEU A 162 12.09 -6.24 20.90
C LEU A 162 11.06 -6.96 21.77
N GLN A 163 9.81 -7.05 21.33
CA GLN A 163 8.75 -7.75 22.05
C GLN A 163 9.05 -9.25 22.17
N ASP A 164 9.49 -9.88 21.08
CA ASP A 164 9.92 -11.29 21.08
C ASP A 164 11.11 -11.50 22.03
N TRP A 165 12.11 -10.61 22.01
CA TRP A 165 13.29 -10.69 22.88
C TRP A 165 12.92 -10.56 24.37
N ILE A 166 12.04 -9.63 24.70
CA ILE A 166 11.54 -9.41 26.06
C ILE A 166 10.74 -10.61 26.55
N GLN A 167 9.86 -11.18 25.72
CA GLN A 167 9.06 -12.35 26.11
C GLN A 167 9.95 -13.55 26.42
N VAL A 168 10.97 -13.82 25.60
CA VAL A 168 11.89 -14.94 25.83
C VAL A 168 12.70 -14.77 27.11
N HIS A 169 13.27 -13.58 27.36
CA HIS A 169 14.11 -13.37 28.56
C HIS A 169 13.31 -13.22 29.85
N ILE A 170 12.13 -12.56 29.84
CA ILE A 170 11.34 -12.36 31.06
C ILE A 170 10.56 -13.63 31.46
N ALA A 171 10.07 -14.41 30.48
CA ALA A 171 9.38 -15.68 30.79
C ALA A 171 10.30 -16.68 31.50
N ASP A 172 11.60 -16.68 31.18
CA ASP A 172 12.60 -17.52 31.85
C ASP A 172 12.80 -17.14 33.33
N TYR A 173 12.74 -15.85 33.67
CA TYR A 173 12.86 -15.40 35.07
C TYR A 173 11.61 -15.72 35.91
N LEU A 174 10.41 -15.63 35.33
CA LEU A 174 9.16 -15.96 36.03
C LEU A 174 8.97 -17.48 36.19
N GLY A 175 9.45 -18.29 35.24
CA GLY A 175 9.42 -19.75 35.32
C GLY A 175 10.40 -20.34 36.34
N GLN A 176 11.45 -19.62 36.73
CA GLN A 176 12.38 -20.04 37.80
C GLN A 176 11.91 -19.66 39.22
N LEU A 177 10.91 -18.78 39.33
CA LEU A 177 10.37 -18.28 40.61
C LEU A 177 9.02 -18.92 41.01
N ALA A 178 8.47 -19.81 40.16
CA ALA A 178 7.25 -20.59 40.41
C ALA A 178 7.59 -22.07 40.60
#